data_AF-A0A8C6U079-F1
#
_entry.id   AF-A0A8C6U079-F1
#
_cell.length_a   1.000
_cell.length_b   1.000
_cell.length_c   1.000
_cell.angle_alpha   90.00
_cell.angle_beta   90.00
_cell.angle_gamma   90.00
#
_symmetry.space_group_name_H-M   'P 1'
#
loop_
_entity.id
_entity.type
_entity.pdbx_description
1 polymer ?
#
loop_
_entity_poly.entity_id
_entity_poly.type
_entity_poly.pdbx_seq_one_letter_code
_entity_poly.pdbx_strand_id
1 'polypeptide(L)'
;MTSDPVLEGRSTEIPVSQKREERLRKFRELHFKRNEARKINHQEVVEEDKRLKLPSNWEAKKARLEWELTEGQKKKECAAKGEDYDRVKLLEVTANDAERWERKKKKKNPDTGFAGYAEAQFRQYQRLTKQMRPDMDNYEKQREECGEDFHPTSNSLILGTHVPTKEGIDRMVEDVEKQIEKRSKYSRRRAHNDDADIDYINERNAKFNQKAERFYGKYTAEIKQNLERGTAV
;
A
#
# COMPACT_ATOMS: atom_id res chain seq x y z
N MET A 1 64.88 -18.38 -16.46
CA MET A 1 66.00 -19.30 -16.17
C MET A 1 66.38 -19.09 -14.72
N THR A 2 66.08 -20.07 -13.87
CA THR A 2 66.44 -20.27 -12.44
C THR A 2 65.31 -21.13 -11.86
N SER A 3 65.08 -22.35 -12.37
CA SER A 3 65.65 -23.59 -11.83
C SER A 3 65.68 -23.61 -10.30
N ASP A 4 64.51 -23.80 -9.70
CA ASP A 4 64.41 -24.37 -8.36
C ASP A 4 64.88 -25.83 -8.42
N PRO A 5 65.86 -26.22 -7.59
CA PRO A 5 66.50 -27.52 -7.64
C PRO A 5 65.60 -28.60 -7.03
N VAL A 6 65.50 -29.72 -7.74
CA VAL A 6 65.02 -31.00 -7.25
C VAL A 6 65.86 -31.39 -6.03
N LEU A 7 65.33 -31.15 -4.82
CA LEU A 7 65.87 -31.71 -3.60
C LEU A 7 65.26 -33.10 -3.41
N GLU A 8 65.87 -34.06 -4.09
CA GLU A 8 65.79 -35.48 -3.80
C GLU A 8 66.04 -35.73 -2.31
N GLY A 9 65.01 -36.29 -1.68
CA GLY A 9 65.07 -37.30 -0.62
C GLY A 9 66.38 -37.44 0.16
N ARG A 10 66.68 -36.49 1.05
CA ARG A 10 67.45 -36.83 2.25
C ARG A 10 66.48 -37.44 3.25
N SER A 11 66.31 -38.75 3.18
CA SER A 11 65.75 -39.55 4.27
C SER A 11 66.68 -39.42 5.47
N THR A 12 66.58 -38.32 6.21
CA THR A 12 66.96 -38.32 7.61
C THR A 12 66.04 -39.35 8.23
N GLU A 13 66.58 -40.51 8.56
CA GLU A 13 65.90 -41.47 9.41
C GLU A 13 65.72 -40.79 10.75
N ILE A 14 64.66 -39.97 10.86
CA ILE A 14 64.22 -39.37 12.09
C ILE A 14 64.04 -40.57 13.03
N PRO A 15 64.78 -40.62 14.16
CA PRO A 15 64.77 -41.78 15.03
C PRO A 15 63.32 -42.13 15.36
N VAL A 16 62.99 -43.42 15.43
CA VAL A 16 61.61 -43.92 15.58
C VAL A 16 60.85 -43.21 16.72
N SER A 17 61.58 -42.76 17.76
CA SER A 17 61.11 -41.89 18.84
C SER A 17 60.57 -40.53 18.38
N GLN A 18 61.31 -39.77 17.57
CA GLN A 18 60.88 -38.46 17.05
C GLN A 18 59.72 -38.60 16.04
N LYS A 19 59.72 -39.64 15.19
CA LYS A 19 58.56 -39.99 14.33
C LYS A 19 57.32 -40.40 15.16
N ARG A 20 57.51 -40.95 16.35
CA ARG A 20 56.43 -41.28 17.28
C ARG A 20 55.91 -40.02 17.97
N GLU A 21 56.79 -39.11 18.35
CA GLU A 21 56.44 -37.82 18.96
C GLU A 21 55.68 -36.89 17.99
N GLU A 22 56.12 -36.81 16.73
CA GLU A 22 55.39 -36.09 15.66
C GLU A 22 54.01 -36.70 15.40
N ARG A 23 53.91 -38.04 15.36
CA ARG A 23 52.62 -38.74 15.29
C ARG A 23 51.72 -38.42 16.47
N LEU A 24 52.26 -38.35 17.70
CA LEU A 24 51.52 -37.97 18.91
C LEU A 24 51.12 -36.49 18.92
N ARG A 25 51.94 -35.59 18.36
CA ARG A 25 51.61 -34.17 18.20
C ARG A 25 50.51 -33.97 17.16
N LYS A 26 50.61 -34.62 16.01
CA LYS A 26 49.55 -34.64 14.97
C LYS A 26 48.26 -35.24 15.51
N PHE A 27 48.35 -36.29 16.32
CA PHE A 27 47.19 -36.89 16.99
C PHE A 27 46.53 -35.90 17.97
N ARG A 28 47.31 -35.20 18.80
CA ARG A 28 46.80 -34.13 19.68
C ARG A 28 46.13 -33.01 18.89
N GLU A 29 46.75 -32.54 17.82
CA GLU A 29 46.18 -31.52 16.93
C GLU A 29 44.86 -31.98 16.30
N LEU A 30 44.80 -33.23 15.82
CA LEU A 30 43.57 -33.83 15.31
C LEU A 30 42.49 -33.93 16.40
N HIS A 31 42.87 -34.22 17.64
CA HIS A 31 41.95 -34.20 18.78
C HIS A 31 41.42 -32.80 19.09
N PHE A 32 42.27 -31.77 19.06
CA PHE A 32 41.86 -30.38 19.21
C PHE A 32 40.92 -29.96 18.09
N LYS A 33 41.29 -30.20 16.83
CA LYS A 33 40.43 -29.93 15.65
C LYS A 33 39.10 -30.68 15.73
N ARG A 34 39.10 -31.93 16.20
CA ARG A 34 37.87 -32.69 16.41
C ARG A 34 37.00 -32.08 17.52
N ASN A 35 37.60 -31.59 18.59
CA ASN A 35 36.89 -30.95 19.69
C ASN A 35 36.34 -29.58 19.28
N GLU A 36 37.11 -28.80 18.52
CA GLU A 36 36.67 -27.54 17.91
C GLU A 36 35.51 -27.78 16.95
N ALA A 37 35.62 -28.74 16.04
CA ALA A 37 34.55 -29.11 15.12
C ALA A 37 33.29 -29.56 15.87
N ARG A 38 33.41 -30.36 16.94
CA ARG A 38 32.26 -30.73 17.79
C ARG A 38 31.60 -29.51 18.43
N LYS A 39 32.39 -28.55 18.92
CA LYS A 39 31.87 -27.34 19.56
C LYS A 39 31.16 -26.43 18.57
N ILE A 40 31.75 -26.21 17.40
CA ILE A 40 31.16 -25.41 16.32
C ILE A 40 29.87 -26.05 15.83
N ASN A 41 29.89 -27.36 15.54
CA ASN A 41 28.69 -28.07 15.11
C ASN A 41 27.57 -27.99 16.17
N HIS A 42 27.92 -28.12 17.46
CA HIS A 42 26.93 -27.98 18.52
C HIS A 42 26.36 -26.55 18.61
N GLN A 43 27.20 -25.53 18.44
CA GLN A 43 26.77 -24.12 18.41
C GLN A 43 25.81 -23.86 17.24
N GLU A 44 26.16 -24.31 16.03
CA GLU A 44 25.33 -24.17 14.84
C GLU A 44 23.98 -24.87 15.00
N VAL A 45 23.96 -26.13 15.49
CA VAL A 45 22.70 -26.86 15.76
C VAL A 45 21.81 -26.13 16.76
N VAL A 46 22.41 -25.55 17.80
CA VAL A 46 21.67 -24.76 18.80
C VAL A 46 21.15 -23.44 18.20
N GLU A 47 21.90 -22.79 17.31
CA GLU A 47 21.46 -21.58 16.62
C GLU A 47 20.36 -21.85 15.59
N GLU A 48 20.43 -22.96 14.86
CA GLU A 48 19.37 -23.41 13.96
C GLU A 48 18.09 -23.72 14.73
N ASP A 49 18.17 -24.45 15.85
CA ASP A 49 17.01 -24.71 16.72
C ASP A 49 16.41 -23.41 17.30
N LYS A 50 17.26 -22.42 17.65
CA LYS A 50 16.79 -21.08 18.02
C LYS A 50 16.07 -20.39 16.86
N ARG A 51 16.61 -20.43 15.63
CA ARG A 51 15.97 -19.83 14.45
C ARG A 51 14.63 -20.50 14.13
N LEU A 52 14.53 -21.82 14.27
CA LEU A 52 13.29 -22.57 14.07
C LEU A 52 12.24 -22.28 15.14
N LYS A 53 12.66 -22.05 16.40
CA LYS A 53 11.77 -21.66 17.51
C LYS A 53 11.31 -20.21 17.44
N LEU A 54 11.98 -19.36 16.64
CA LEU A 54 11.59 -17.98 16.48
C LEU A 54 10.35 -17.86 15.58
N PRO A 55 9.39 -16.98 15.91
CA PRO A 55 8.30 -16.65 15.02
C PRO A 55 8.82 -16.13 13.68
N SER A 56 8.16 -16.49 12.57
CA SER A 56 8.51 -16.03 11.22
C SER A 56 8.58 -14.49 11.07
N ASN A 57 7.93 -13.74 11.95
CA ASN A 57 7.95 -12.27 11.97
C ASN A 57 8.98 -11.66 12.94
N TRP A 58 9.83 -12.46 13.56
CA TRP A 58 10.78 -11.99 14.59
C TRP A 58 11.81 -11.00 14.05
N GLU A 59 12.38 -11.26 12.87
CA GLU A 59 13.34 -10.36 12.24
C GLU A 59 12.71 -9.01 11.90
N ALA A 60 11.49 -9.01 11.36
CA ALA A 60 10.74 -7.79 11.10
C ALA A 60 10.43 -7.01 12.39
N LYS A 61 10.12 -7.72 13.49
CA LYS A 61 9.90 -7.11 14.81
C LYS A 61 11.18 -6.51 15.38
N LYS A 62 12.31 -7.21 15.26
CA LYS A 62 13.63 -6.73 15.68
C LYS A 62 14.04 -5.49 14.89
N ALA A 63 13.94 -5.53 13.56
CA ALA A 63 14.23 -4.39 12.69
C ALA A 63 13.34 -3.18 13.05
N ARG A 64 12.06 -3.40 13.37
CA ARG A 64 11.16 -2.33 13.83
C ARG A 64 11.62 -1.72 15.17
N LEU A 65 12.03 -2.54 16.13
CA LEU A 65 12.51 -2.08 17.44
C LEU A 65 13.83 -1.30 17.30
N GLU A 66 14.76 -1.76 16.48
CA GLU A 66 16.00 -1.04 16.17
C GLU A 66 15.72 0.29 15.48
N TRP A 67 14.78 0.31 14.53
CA TRP A 67 14.34 1.55 13.88
C TRP A 67 13.70 2.53 14.88
N GLU A 68 12.87 2.06 15.81
CA GLU A 68 12.26 2.91 16.84
C GLU A 68 13.29 3.48 17.82
N LEU A 69 14.28 2.66 18.20
CA LEU A 69 15.38 3.08 19.07
C LEU A 69 16.24 4.16 18.39
N THR A 70 16.60 3.95 17.11
CA THR A 70 17.39 4.90 16.33
C THR A 70 16.64 6.20 16.06
N GLU A 71 15.34 6.17 15.73
CA GLU A 71 14.51 7.39 15.65
C GLU A 71 14.45 8.12 17.00
N GLY A 72 14.28 7.38 18.10
CA GLY A 72 14.28 7.94 19.45
C GLY A 72 15.60 8.61 19.83
N GLN A 73 16.74 8.04 19.44
CA GLN A 73 18.07 8.63 19.63
C GLN A 73 18.22 9.91 18.81
N LYS A 74 17.92 9.88 17.50
CA LYS A 74 17.99 11.06 16.64
C LYS A 74 17.10 12.20 17.16
N LYS A 75 15.90 11.89 17.66
CA LYS A 75 15.00 12.89 18.26
C LYS A 75 15.60 13.53 19.52
N LYS A 76 16.25 12.75 20.39
CA LYS A 76 16.95 13.28 21.57
C LYS A 76 18.15 14.15 21.18
N GLU A 77 18.91 13.76 20.18
CA GLU A 77 20.04 14.55 19.66
C GLU A 77 19.58 15.89 19.05
N CYS A 78 18.52 15.87 18.23
CA CYS A 78 17.93 17.09 17.67
C CYS A 78 17.41 18.01 18.78
N ALA A 79 16.73 17.46 19.78
CA ALA A 79 16.25 18.22 20.94
C ALA A 79 17.40 18.84 21.76
N ALA A 80 18.52 18.11 21.94
CA ALA A 80 19.70 18.63 22.63
C ALA A 80 20.39 19.76 21.84
N LYS A 81 20.33 19.72 20.51
CA LYS A 81 20.83 20.79 19.62
C LYS A 81 19.85 21.97 19.48
N GLY A 82 18.61 21.83 19.96
CA GLY A 82 17.54 22.83 19.79
C GLY A 82 16.94 22.85 18.38
N GLU A 83 17.13 21.79 17.59
CA GLU A 83 16.61 21.64 16.23
C GLU A 83 15.28 20.87 16.22
N ASP A 84 14.41 21.19 15.25
CA ASP A 84 13.17 20.44 15.01
C ASP A 84 13.47 19.15 14.23
N TYR A 85 13.21 18.00 14.87
CA TYR A 85 13.42 16.66 14.30
C TYR A 85 12.72 16.46 12.96
N ASP A 86 11.49 16.98 12.80
CA ASP A 86 10.72 16.76 11.58
C ASP A 86 11.35 17.53 10.40
N ARG A 87 11.95 18.69 10.65
CA ARG A 87 12.69 19.46 9.65
C ARG A 87 13.99 18.76 9.24
N VAL A 88 14.77 18.27 10.20
CA VAL A 88 16.02 17.53 9.93
C VAL A 88 15.73 16.26 9.14
N LYS A 89 14.68 15.52 9.52
CA LYS A 89 14.22 14.32 8.81
C LYS A 89 13.81 14.63 7.38
N LEU A 90 13.10 15.73 7.12
CA LEU A 90 12.71 16.13 5.77
C LEU A 90 13.91 16.50 4.88
N LEU A 91 15.01 17.00 5.46
CA LEU A 91 16.25 17.28 4.72
C LEU A 91 16.97 16.00 4.27
N GLU A 92 16.83 14.90 5.03
CA GLU A 92 17.40 13.59 4.67
C GLU A 92 16.58 12.88 3.57
N VAL A 93 15.32 13.29 3.31
CA VAL A 93 14.48 12.65 2.30
C VAL A 93 14.90 13.08 0.89
N THR A 94 15.35 12.12 0.08
CA THR A 94 15.70 12.37 -1.32
C THR A 94 14.46 12.64 -2.18
N ALA A 95 14.63 13.37 -3.29
CA ALA A 95 13.53 13.65 -4.22
C ALA A 95 12.86 12.36 -4.76
N ASN A 96 13.65 11.31 -5.01
CA ASN A 96 13.14 10.01 -5.45
C ASN A 96 12.30 9.32 -4.37
N ASP A 97 12.71 9.40 -3.10
CA ASP A 97 11.95 8.84 -2.00
C ASP A 97 10.65 9.60 -1.79
N ALA A 98 10.70 10.94 -1.82
CA ALA A 98 9.52 11.79 -1.77
C ALA A 98 8.52 11.43 -2.87
N GLU A 99 8.97 11.24 -4.12
CA GLU A 99 8.08 10.86 -5.23
C GLU A 99 7.47 9.47 -5.04
N ARG A 100 8.25 8.48 -4.57
CA ARG A 100 7.70 7.14 -4.23
C ARG A 100 6.67 7.23 -3.11
N TRP A 101 6.90 8.07 -2.11
CA TRP A 101 5.95 8.31 -1.03
C TRP A 101 4.67 8.97 -1.54
N GLU A 102 4.77 9.97 -2.41
CA GLU A 102 3.61 10.62 -3.04
C GLU A 102 2.82 9.67 -3.94
N ARG A 103 3.49 8.77 -4.68
CA ARG A 103 2.82 7.73 -5.49
C ARG A 103 2.09 6.71 -4.62
N LYS A 104 2.64 6.39 -3.44
CA LYS A 104 1.99 5.51 -2.45
C LYS A 104 0.86 6.20 -1.70
N LYS A 105 0.83 7.54 -1.62
CA LYS A 105 -0.29 8.26 -1.03
C LYS A 105 -1.54 8.05 -1.88
N LYS A 106 -2.60 7.58 -1.23
CA LYS A 106 -3.91 7.44 -1.86
C LYS A 106 -4.43 8.83 -2.24
N LYS A 107 -4.56 9.09 -3.55
CA LYS A 107 -5.22 10.32 -4.05
C LYS A 107 -6.63 10.40 -3.42
N LYS A 108 -6.86 11.42 -2.59
CA LYS A 108 -8.15 11.66 -1.94
C LYS A 108 -8.98 12.56 -2.88
N ASN A 109 -10.20 12.13 -3.19
CA ASN A 109 -11.17 12.95 -3.92
C ASN A 109 -12.46 13.03 -3.09
N PRO A 110 -12.49 13.85 -2.01
CA PRO A 110 -13.70 14.02 -1.21
C PRO A 110 -14.83 14.64 -2.04
N ASP A 111 -16.07 14.36 -1.67
CA ASP A 111 -17.23 15.03 -2.24
C ASP A 111 -17.41 16.38 -1.55
N THR A 112 -17.34 17.47 -2.31
CA THR A 112 -17.47 18.85 -1.81
C THR A 112 -18.92 19.30 -1.71
N GLY A 113 -19.87 18.45 -2.10
CA GLY A 113 -21.29 18.77 -2.16
C GLY A 113 -21.74 19.17 -3.57
N PHE A 114 -23.06 19.25 -3.74
CA PHE A 114 -23.68 19.57 -5.02
C PHE A 114 -23.57 21.07 -5.32
N ALA A 115 -22.71 21.43 -6.28
CA ALA A 115 -22.59 22.79 -6.79
C ALA A 115 -23.49 23.05 -8.02
N GLY A 116 -23.60 22.06 -8.92
CA GLY A 116 -24.44 22.15 -10.12
C GLY A 116 -24.37 20.87 -10.94
N TYR A 117 -25.29 20.73 -11.90
CA TYR A 117 -25.39 19.51 -12.72
C TYR A 117 -24.18 19.31 -13.64
N ALA A 118 -23.61 20.39 -14.20
CA ALA A 118 -22.43 20.31 -15.06
C ALA A 118 -21.20 19.79 -14.30
N GLU A 119 -20.94 20.30 -13.09
CA GLU A 119 -19.81 19.86 -12.26
C GLU A 119 -19.98 18.40 -11.80
N ALA A 120 -21.20 18.01 -11.41
CA ALA A 120 -21.50 16.64 -11.06
C ALA A 120 -21.28 15.68 -12.26
N GLN A 121 -21.70 16.10 -13.45
CA GLN A 121 -21.48 15.35 -14.69
C GLN A 121 -19.99 15.26 -15.03
N PHE A 122 -19.25 16.35 -14.91
CA PHE A 122 -17.80 16.38 -15.15
C PHE A 122 -17.05 15.44 -14.21
N ARG A 123 -17.38 15.47 -12.92
CA ARG A 123 -16.82 14.55 -11.91
C ARG A 123 -17.15 13.09 -12.23
N GLN A 124 -18.37 12.80 -12.67
CA GLN A 124 -18.76 11.46 -13.14
C GLN A 124 -17.93 11.06 -14.37
N TYR A 125 -17.80 11.94 -15.36
CA TYR A 125 -17.07 11.70 -16.60
C TYR A 125 -15.59 11.42 -16.33
N GLN A 126 -14.92 12.21 -15.49
CA GLN A 126 -13.54 11.95 -15.05
C GLN A 126 -13.37 10.59 -14.38
N ARG A 127 -14.35 10.18 -13.57
CA ARG A 127 -14.33 8.86 -12.94
C ARG A 127 -14.49 7.73 -13.95
N LEU A 128 -15.41 7.88 -14.92
CA LEU A 128 -15.66 6.87 -15.94
C LEU A 128 -14.47 6.73 -16.89
N THR A 129 -13.94 7.85 -17.40
CA THR A 129 -12.74 7.88 -18.26
C THR A 129 -11.53 7.23 -17.60
N LYS A 130 -11.32 7.47 -16.30
CA LYS A 130 -10.24 6.80 -15.55
C LYS A 130 -10.45 5.29 -15.37
N GLN A 131 -11.70 4.84 -15.38
CA GLN A 131 -12.05 3.43 -15.23
C GLN A 131 -11.94 2.67 -16.57
N MET A 132 -12.09 3.36 -17.70
CA MET A 132 -11.96 2.75 -19.02
C MET A 132 -10.54 2.20 -19.23
N ARG A 133 -10.47 0.97 -19.73
CA ARG A 133 -9.23 0.29 -20.11
C ARG A 133 -9.29 -0.01 -21.61
N PRO A 134 -8.63 0.79 -22.45
CA PRO A 134 -8.58 0.54 -23.89
C PRO A 134 -7.88 -0.78 -24.20
N ASP A 135 -8.38 -1.48 -25.21
CA ASP A 135 -7.75 -2.65 -25.79
C ASP A 135 -6.82 -2.20 -26.92
N MET A 136 -5.51 -2.26 -26.67
CA MET A 136 -4.51 -1.75 -27.61
C MET A 136 -4.38 -2.64 -28.86
N ASP A 137 -4.59 -3.95 -28.72
CA ASP A 137 -4.46 -4.89 -29.84
C ASP A 137 -5.57 -4.66 -30.86
N ASN A 138 -6.81 -4.45 -30.38
CA ASN A 138 -7.93 -4.12 -31.25
C ASN A 138 -7.78 -2.72 -31.87
N TYR A 139 -7.23 -1.77 -31.10
CA TYR A 139 -6.92 -0.43 -31.61
C TYR A 139 -5.91 -0.47 -32.76
N GLU A 140 -4.83 -1.26 -32.64
CA GLU A 140 -3.82 -1.40 -33.69
C GLU A 140 -4.39 -2.06 -34.95
N LYS A 141 -5.22 -3.10 -34.81
CA LYS A 141 -5.92 -3.73 -35.94
C LYS A 141 -6.82 -2.75 -36.68
N GLN A 142 -7.62 -1.96 -35.95
CA GLN A 142 -8.49 -0.94 -36.55
C GLN A 142 -7.67 0.17 -37.22
N ARG A 143 -6.51 0.54 -36.65
CA ARG A 143 -5.61 1.52 -37.26
C ARG A 143 -5.05 1.01 -38.59
N GLU A 144 -4.65 -0.26 -38.66
CA GLU A 144 -4.16 -0.86 -39.91
C GLU A 144 -5.27 -0.99 -40.97
N GLU A 145 -6.49 -1.37 -40.57
CA GLU A 145 -7.64 -1.51 -41.47
C GLU A 145 -8.11 -0.16 -42.04
N CYS A 146 -8.19 0.87 -41.18
CA CYS A 146 -8.61 2.20 -41.60
C CYS A 146 -7.49 3.05 -42.19
N GLY A 147 -6.21 2.76 -41.96
CA GLY A 147 -5.08 3.50 -42.53
C GLY A 147 -5.16 5.01 -42.27
N GLU A 148 -5.10 5.82 -43.32
CA GLU A 148 -5.16 7.30 -43.23
C GLU A 148 -6.52 7.80 -42.70
N ASP A 149 -7.58 7.06 -43.01
CA ASP A 149 -8.96 7.34 -42.62
C ASP A 149 -9.19 7.14 -41.10
N PHE A 150 -8.23 6.54 -40.40
CA PHE A 150 -8.27 6.36 -38.95
C PHE A 150 -8.22 7.68 -38.14
N HIS A 151 -7.72 8.75 -38.75
CA HIS A 151 -7.65 10.08 -38.15
C HIS A 151 -8.65 11.05 -38.82
N PRO A 152 -9.97 10.87 -38.63
CA PRO A 152 -10.97 11.67 -39.31
C PRO A 152 -10.97 13.12 -38.82
N THR A 153 -11.14 14.05 -39.75
CA THR A 153 -11.48 15.45 -39.46
C THR A 153 -13.00 15.63 -39.44
N SER A 154 -13.49 16.81 -39.02
CA SER A 154 -14.93 17.09 -38.93
C SER A 154 -15.71 16.86 -40.22
N ASN A 155 -15.03 16.88 -41.38
CA ASN A 155 -15.63 16.74 -42.71
C ASN A 155 -15.34 15.36 -43.34
N SER A 156 -14.83 14.40 -42.56
CA SER A 156 -14.57 13.04 -43.05
C SER A 156 -15.86 12.25 -43.25
N LEU A 157 -15.91 11.44 -44.32
CA LEU A 157 -17.13 10.76 -44.78
C LEU A 157 -17.38 9.39 -44.10
N ILE A 158 -16.52 8.99 -43.17
CA ILE A 158 -16.51 7.66 -42.54
C ILE A 158 -17.59 7.52 -41.44
N LEU A 159 -18.20 8.64 -41.03
CA LEU A 159 -19.21 8.65 -39.98
C LEU A 159 -20.49 7.93 -40.43
N GLY A 160 -20.71 6.71 -39.91
CA GLY A 160 -21.95 5.95 -40.10
C GLY A 160 -21.78 4.54 -40.66
N THR A 161 -20.58 4.15 -41.07
CA THR A 161 -20.30 2.79 -41.60
C THR A 161 -19.87 1.79 -40.52
N HIS A 162 -19.47 2.27 -39.34
CA HIS A 162 -18.98 1.42 -38.26
C HIS A 162 -20.10 0.61 -37.62
N VAL A 163 -20.04 -0.72 -37.78
CA VAL A 163 -20.89 -1.68 -37.08
C VAL A 163 -20.08 -2.30 -35.93
N PRO A 164 -20.36 -1.96 -34.66
CA PRO A 164 -19.61 -2.49 -33.53
C PRO A 164 -19.80 -4.00 -33.41
N THR A 165 -18.77 -4.67 -32.90
CA THR A 165 -18.86 -6.10 -32.54
C THR A 165 -19.84 -6.31 -31.38
N LYS A 166 -20.46 -7.48 -31.31
CA LYS A 166 -21.39 -7.84 -30.23
C LYS A 166 -20.75 -7.69 -28.85
N GLU A 167 -19.51 -8.15 -28.70
CA GLU A 167 -18.74 -8.00 -27.46
C GLU A 167 -18.50 -6.54 -27.07
N GLY A 168 -18.31 -5.64 -28.05
CA GLY A 168 -18.20 -4.20 -27.81
C GLY A 168 -19.51 -3.62 -27.25
N ILE A 169 -20.64 -4.05 -27.81
CA ILE A 169 -21.97 -3.64 -27.35
C ILE A 169 -22.21 -4.17 -25.93
N ASP A 170 -21.91 -5.43 -25.65
CA ASP A 170 -22.13 -6.05 -24.33
C ASP A 170 -21.33 -5.34 -23.23
N ARG A 171 -20.06 -4.99 -23.50
CA ARG A 171 -19.24 -4.18 -22.56
C ARG A 171 -19.86 -2.81 -22.29
N MET A 172 -20.39 -2.15 -23.32
CA MET A 172 -21.07 -0.85 -23.18
C MET A 172 -22.33 -0.99 -22.33
N VAL A 173 -23.14 -2.03 -22.56
CA VAL A 173 -24.36 -2.30 -21.79
C VAL A 173 -24.02 -2.53 -20.32
N GLU A 174 -23.03 -3.36 -20.03
CA GLU A 174 -22.58 -3.63 -18.66
C GLU A 174 -22.14 -2.33 -17.94
N ASP A 175 -21.41 -1.46 -18.64
CA ASP A 175 -20.98 -0.18 -18.09
C ASP A 175 -22.14 0.80 -17.87
N VAL A 176 -23.18 0.78 -18.70
CA VAL A 176 -24.41 1.56 -18.51
C VAL A 176 -25.19 1.04 -17.30
N GLU A 177 -25.33 -0.27 -17.15
CA GLU A 177 -26.00 -0.88 -15.99
C GLU A 177 -25.29 -0.53 -14.68
N LYS A 178 -23.95 -0.61 -14.65
CA LYS A 178 -23.13 -0.16 -13.51
C LYS A 178 -23.36 1.32 -13.19
N GLN A 179 -23.54 2.16 -14.21
CA GLN A 179 -23.85 3.59 -14.01
C GLN A 179 -25.23 3.79 -13.40
N ILE A 180 -26.24 3.06 -13.87
CA ILE A 180 -27.61 3.08 -13.32
C ILE A 180 -27.60 2.63 -11.85
N GLU A 181 -26.89 1.55 -11.54
CA GLU A 181 -26.77 1.03 -10.17
C GLU A 181 -26.07 2.04 -9.24
N LYS A 182 -25.01 2.72 -9.70
CA LYS A 182 -24.39 3.79 -8.92
C LYS A 182 -25.34 4.97 -8.70
N ARG A 183 -26.15 5.33 -9.69
CA ARG A 183 -27.14 6.41 -9.60
C ARG A 183 -28.26 6.07 -8.63
N SER A 184 -28.74 4.82 -8.60
CA SER A 184 -29.78 4.41 -7.65
C SER A 184 -29.30 4.48 -6.20
N LYS A 185 -28.00 4.25 -5.96
CA LYS A 185 -27.35 4.35 -4.64
C LYS A 185 -26.97 5.78 -4.22
N TYR A 186 -27.29 6.81 -5.01
CA TYR A 186 -26.93 8.20 -4.70
C TYR A 186 -27.59 8.70 -3.41
N SER A 187 -28.89 8.41 -3.23
CA SER A 187 -29.61 8.72 -2.00
C SER A 187 -29.66 7.49 -1.09
N ARG A 188 -28.82 7.47 -0.05
CA ARG A 188 -28.80 6.38 0.94
C ARG A 188 -29.86 6.63 2.01
N ARG A 189 -30.68 5.62 2.30
CA ARG A 189 -31.62 5.66 3.44
C ARG A 189 -30.83 5.70 4.74
N ARG A 190 -31.20 6.61 5.64
CA ARG A 190 -30.69 6.63 7.01
C ARG A 190 -31.43 5.55 7.81
N ALA A 191 -30.73 4.87 8.72
CA ALA A 191 -31.37 3.94 9.64
C ALA A 191 -32.45 4.69 10.44
N HIS A 192 -33.62 4.09 10.54
CA HIS A 192 -34.68 4.61 11.40
C HIS A 192 -34.35 4.25 12.85
N ASN A 193 -34.57 5.19 13.76
CA ASN A 193 -34.34 5.01 15.18
C ASN A 193 -35.71 4.96 15.87
N ASP A 194 -36.08 3.80 16.40
CA ASP A 194 -37.39 3.58 17.03
C ASP A 194 -37.52 4.34 18.36
N ASP A 195 -36.41 4.71 19.01
CA ASP A 195 -36.38 5.43 20.28
C ASP A 195 -36.54 6.96 20.11
N ALA A 196 -36.62 7.46 18.87
CA ALA A 196 -36.77 8.91 18.64
C ALA A 196 -38.22 9.35 18.82
N ASP A 197 -38.43 10.50 19.48
CA ASP A 197 -39.76 11.09 19.64
C ASP A 197 -40.42 11.33 18.27
N ILE A 198 -41.59 10.72 18.08
CA ILE A 198 -42.31 10.74 16.81
C ILE A 198 -43.17 12.01 16.74
N ASP A 199 -42.73 12.98 15.93
CA ASP A 199 -43.45 14.24 15.68
C ASP A 199 -44.42 14.18 14.48
N TYR A 200 -44.68 12.99 13.94
CA TYR A 200 -45.43 12.80 12.70
C TYR A 200 -46.45 11.66 12.77
N ILE A 201 -47.53 11.80 11.99
CA ILE A 201 -48.59 10.77 11.88
C ILE A 201 -48.38 9.87 10.65
N ASN A 202 -47.78 10.38 9.57
CA ASN A 202 -47.55 9.63 8.32
C ASN A 202 -46.14 9.89 7.74
N GLU A 203 -45.67 9.04 6.82
CA GLU A 203 -44.31 9.13 6.24
C GLU A 203 -44.09 10.45 5.46
N ARG A 204 -45.15 10.97 4.82
CA ARG A 204 -45.07 12.24 4.08
C ARG A 204 -44.85 13.42 5.02
N ASN A 205 -45.51 13.40 6.19
CA ASN A 205 -45.35 14.35 7.28
C ASN A 205 -43.95 14.22 7.89
N ALA A 206 -43.45 13.01 8.14
CA ALA A 206 -42.07 12.79 8.60
C ALA A 206 -41.03 13.44 7.68
N LYS A 207 -41.17 13.27 6.36
CA LYS A 207 -40.28 13.92 5.37
C LYS A 207 -40.42 15.44 5.36
N PHE A 208 -41.63 15.95 5.60
CA PHE A 208 -41.87 17.38 5.70
C PHE A 208 -41.24 17.98 6.97
N ASN A 209 -41.45 17.36 8.13
CA ASN A 209 -40.83 17.74 9.40
C ASN A 209 -39.30 17.68 9.30
N GLN A 210 -38.73 16.63 8.71
CA GLN A 210 -37.29 16.56 8.43
C GLN A 210 -36.80 17.67 7.50
N LYS A 211 -37.63 18.10 6.53
CA LYS A 211 -37.29 19.25 5.67
C LYS A 211 -37.33 20.53 6.50
N ALA A 212 -38.37 20.75 7.30
CA ALA A 212 -38.51 21.90 8.17
C ALA A 212 -37.31 22.00 9.14
N GLU A 213 -36.93 20.89 9.77
CA GLU A 213 -35.80 20.84 10.71
C GLU A 213 -34.46 21.23 10.05
N ARG A 214 -34.23 20.84 8.79
CA ARG A 214 -33.00 21.23 8.06
C ARG A 214 -32.88 22.74 7.82
N PHE A 215 -34.00 23.44 7.63
CA PHE A 215 -34.01 24.87 7.35
C PHE A 215 -34.19 25.72 8.61
N TYR A 216 -35.12 25.33 9.48
CA TYR A 216 -35.54 26.12 10.64
C TYR A 216 -34.93 25.65 11.95
N GLY A 217 -34.49 24.39 12.07
CA GLY A 217 -33.98 23.83 13.33
C GLY A 217 -32.81 24.63 13.93
N LYS A 218 -31.97 25.24 13.08
CA LYS A 218 -30.90 26.15 13.53
C LYS A 218 -31.43 27.39 14.24
N TYR A 219 -32.58 27.92 13.80
CA TYR A 219 -33.18 29.15 14.32
C TYR A 219 -34.18 28.87 15.45
N THR A 220 -34.81 27.69 15.46
CA THR A 220 -35.83 27.30 16.45
C THR A 220 -35.26 26.46 17.60
N ALA A 221 -33.93 26.33 17.70
CA ALA A 221 -33.27 25.51 18.72
C ALA A 221 -33.64 25.93 20.14
N GLU A 222 -33.72 27.23 20.42
CA GLU A 222 -34.11 27.77 21.72
C GLU A 222 -35.56 27.42 22.08
N ILE A 223 -36.48 27.59 21.13
CA ILE A 223 -37.90 27.23 21.30
C ILE A 223 -38.03 25.74 21.61
N LYS A 224 -37.30 24.89 20.88
CA LYS A 224 -37.29 23.44 21.11
C LYS A 224 -36.81 23.08 22.52
N GLN A 225 -35.71 23.68 22.98
CA GLN A 225 -35.22 23.46 24.33
C GLN A 225 -36.21 23.95 25.41
N ASN A 226 -36.89 25.07 25.17
CA ASN A 226 -37.91 25.57 26.11
C ASN A 226 -39.10 24.62 26.21
N LEU A 227 -39.52 24.01 25.10
CA LEU A 227 -40.54 22.95 25.10
C LEU A 227 -40.07 21.72 25.90
N GLU A 228 -38.85 21.25 25.66
CA GLU A 228 -38.26 20.10 26.38
C GLU A 228 -38.09 20.38 27.88
N ARG A 229 -37.91 21.64 28.29
CA ARG A 229 -37.84 22.09 29.69
C ARG A 229 -39.20 22.40 30.33
N GLY A 230 -40.31 22.15 29.64
CA GLY A 230 -41.66 22.36 30.19
C GLY A 230 -42.15 23.81 30.11
N THR A 231 -41.77 24.52 29.03
CA THR A 231 -42.18 25.91 28.71
C THR A 231 -41.84 26.96 29.78
N ALA A 232 -40.93 26.64 30.70
CA ALA A 232 -40.33 27.61 31.60
C ALA A 232 -39.29 28.43 30.82
N VAL A 233 -39.42 29.76 30.87
CA VAL A 233 -38.42 30.72 30.39
C VAL A 233 -37.26 30.77 31.36
#